data_AF-A0A1H0G6K9-F1
#
_entry.id   AF-A0A1H0G6K9-F1
#
_cell.length_a   1.000
_cell.length_b   1.000
_cell.length_c   1.000
_cell.angle_alpha   90.00
_cell.angle_beta   90.00
_cell.angle_gamma   90.00
#
_symmetry.space_group_name_H-M   'P 1'
#
loop_
_entity.id
_entity.type
_entity.pdbx_description
1 polymer ?
#
loop_
_entity_poly.entity_id
_entity_poly.type
_entity_poly.pdbx_seq_one_letter_code
_entity_poly.pdbx_strand_id
1 'polypeptide(L)'
;MPVPASRSVLARARDLPVLVKILSAVLVTLVVAVGVGLLGLVNLGKTADETQAMYEQNVQPMTVLAQAQRTAMQLRLDTLNHATSLDAASMDRIEIAIEDHEAELAELLSSYRPSAADPAAVEAFTEHWEEVGRIRDGVVIPLSRVNDLAAYQQARDTQLIPAIQVAETDLAAAFAAEEAQAAERASGAQAAYADSRTTIIIALLVGSLVALGLGVVVARQIVAAVRSVGGVAAALAAGDLTVRADLASRDELGRMGDSLDSAVDGLRELMASVVASADAVAASSEELSASSAQISASAEETSAQSGVVSGAAEEVSRNVQTVSAGAEQMGASIREISQNAAEAARVAAQAVTEAETTTVTVTKLGDSSKEIGDVVKVITSIAEQTNLLALNATIEAARAGEAGKGFAVVANEVKELAQETAKATEDIARRVQAIQGDTTGAVAAIGRISEVIGKINDYQTTIASAVEEQTATTSEMSRSVSEAAAGSGQIAENIGGVSTAAESTTQALTQTRTAVDELSRMAAELRTSVSRFSY
;
A
#
# COMPACT_ATOMS: atom_id res chain seq x y z
N MET A 1 -13.87 -39.46 22.15
CA MET A 1 -13.53 -38.22 22.87
C MET A 1 -12.35 -38.51 23.79
N PRO A 2 -11.15 -37.95 23.56
CA PRO A 2 -10.04 -38.13 24.48
C PRO A 2 -10.21 -37.17 25.68
N VAL A 3 -10.00 -37.70 26.88
CA VAL A 3 -10.01 -36.96 28.16
C VAL A 3 -8.86 -35.94 28.14
N PRO A 4 -9.07 -34.65 28.45
CA PRO A 4 -7.98 -33.69 28.50
C PRO A 4 -7.03 -34.06 29.65
N ALA A 5 -5.76 -34.29 29.31
CA ALA A 5 -4.70 -34.54 30.27
C ALA A 5 -4.70 -33.45 31.36
N SER A 6 -4.74 -33.87 32.62
CA SER A 6 -4.69 -32.96 33.77
C SER A 6 -3.40 -32.14 33.70
N ARG A 7 -3.51 -30.86 33.33
CA ARG A 7 -2.40 -29.91 33.37
C ARG A 7 -1.75 -29.94 34.77
N SER A 8 -0.42 -30.02 34.81
CA SER A 8 0.32 -30.02 36.08
C SER A 8 0.00 -28.75 36.89
N VAL A 9 0.06 -28.86 38.22
CA VAL A 9 -0.20 -27.74 39.13
C VAL A 9 0.70 -26.54 38.82
N LEU A 10 1.93 -26.79 38.35
CA LEU A 10 2.89 -25.77 37.90
C LEU A 10 2.43 -25.03 36.63
N ALA A 11 1.78 -25.72 35.69
CA ALA A 11 1.23 -25.09 34.49
C ALA A 11 0.02 -24.20 34.84
N ARG A 12 -0.84 -24.64 35.78
CA ARG A 12 -1.95 -23.79 36.27
C ARG A 12 -1.46 -22.57 37.05
N ALA A 13 -0.39 -22.73 37.84
CA ALA A 13 0.21 -21.61 38.57
C ALA A 13 0.83 -20.55 37.65
N ARG A 14 1.32 -20.95 36.45
CA ARG A 14 1.82 -20.01 35.44
C ARG A 14 0.73 -19.16 34.79
N ASP A 15 -0.50 -19.65 34.73
CA ASP A 15 -1.64 -18.94 34.13
C ASP A 15 -2.36 -17.99 35.10
N LEU A 16 -1.97 -17.97 36.38
CA LEU A 16 -2.54 -17.06 37.36
C LEU A 16 -2.15 -15.59 37.09
N PRO A 17 -3.04 -14.62 37.34
CA PRO A 17 -2.71 -13.20 37.25
C PRO A 17 -1.47 -12.85 38.07
N VAL A 18 -0.67 -11.91 37.58
CA VAL A 18 0.55 -11.44 38.28
C VAL A 18 0.24 -11.02 39.72
N LEU A 19 -0.89 -10.33 39.92
CA LEU A 19 -1.37 -9.93 41.25
C LEU A 19 -1.59 -11.15 42.17
N VAL A 20 -2.24 -12.21 41.66
CA VAL A 20 -2.53 -13.42 42.44
C VAL A 20 -1.24 -14.16 42.79
N LYS A 21 -0.27 -14.22 41.88
CA LYS A 21 1.05 -14.80 42.14
C LYS A 21 1.77 -14.06 43.27
N ILE A 22 1.82 -12.73 43.22
CA ILE A 22 2.43 -11.91 44.27
C ILE A 22 1.70 -12.06 45.60
N LEU A 23 0.37 -11.92 45.60
CA LEU A 23 -0.45 -12.05 46.82
C LEU A 23 -0.34 -13.44 47.44
N SER A 24 -0.23 -14.51 46.65
CA SER A 24 -0.06 -15.88 47.17
C SER A 24 1.28 -16.06 47.91
N ALA A 25 2.37 -15.47 47.41
CA ALA A 25 3.67 -15.50 48.09
C ALA A 25 3.66 -14.68 49.40
N VAL A 26 2.99 -13.53 49.39
CA VAL A 26 2.79 -12.70 50.59
C VAL A 26 1.90 -13.41 51.61
N LEU A 27 0.82 -14.05 51.17
CA LEU A 27 -0.10 -14.78 52.03
C LEU A 27 0.60 -15.93 52.76
N VAL A 28 1.47 -16.69 52.08
CA VAL A 28 2.26 -17.75 52.74
C VAL A 28 3.15 -17.17 53.84
N THR A 29 3.79 -16.03 53.58
CA THR A 29 4.60 -15.33 54.60
C THR A 29 3.75 -14.90 55.80
N LEU A 30 2.55 -14.36 55.55
CA LEU A 30 1.62 -13.96 56.60
C LEU A 30 1.13 -15.16 57.42
N VAL A 31 0.78 -16.27 56.77
CA VAL A 31 0.34 -17.51 57.45
C VAL A 31 1.45 -18.07 58.33
N VAL A 32 2.71 -18.06 57.86
CA VAL A 32 3.87 -18.45 58.68
C VAL A 32 4.02 -17.53 59.89
N ALA A 33 3.96 -16.21 59.70
CA ALA A 33 4.11 -15.24 60.79
C ALA A 33 3.00 -15.39 61.85
N VAL A 34 1.75 -15.54 61.42
CA VAL A 34 0.61 -15.77 62.33
C VAL A 34 0.73 -17.12 63.04
N GLY A 35 1.12 -18.18 62.32
CA GLY A 35 1.30 -19.51 62.89
C GLY A 35 2.38 -19.56 63.97
N VAL A 36 3.55 -18.96 63.71
CA VAL A 36 4.65 -18.86 64.68
C VAL A 36 4.26 -17.94 65.85
N GLY A 37 3.55 -16.84 65.58
CA GLY A 37 3.06 -15.93 66.63
C GLY A 37 2.07 -16.60 67.58
N LEU A 38 1.10 -17.36 67.05
CA LEU A 38 0.14 -18.12 67.85
C LEU A 38 0.84 -19.21 68.68
N LEU A 39 1.78 -19.94 68.09
CA LEU A 39 2.58 -20.95 68.80
C LEU A 39 3.38 -20.32 69.95
N GLY A 40 3.97 -19.14 69.71
CA GLY A 40 4.68 -18.37 70.73
C GLY A 40 3.78 -17.95 71.89
N LEU A 41 2.58 -17.43 71.61
CA LEU A 41 1.61 -17.06 72.65
C LEU A 41 1.17 -18.25 73.50
N VAL A 42 0.91 -19.41 72.88
CA VAL A 42 0.53 -20.64 73.61
C VAL A 42 1.66 -21.10 74.55
N ASN A 43 2.91 -21.08 74.10
CA ASN A 43 4.04 -21.49 74.93
C ASN A 43 4.37 -20.49 76.04
N LEU A 44 4.17 -19.18 75.80
CA LEU A 44 4.26 -18.16 76.85
C LEU A 44 3.20 -18.35 77.95
N GLY A 45 1.97 -18.74 77.56
CA GLY A 45 0.92 -19.09 78.52
C GLY A 45 1.32 -20.25 79.44
N LYS A 46 1.85 -21.35 78.87
CA LYS A 46 2.36 -22.48 79.66
C LYS A 46 3.47 -22.07 80.64
N THR A 47 4.39 -21.21 80.20
CA THR A 47 5.48 -20.72 81.06
C THR A 47 4.94 -19.87 82.21
N ALA A 48 3.91 -19.05 81.96
CA ALA A 48 3.25 -18.28 83.01
C ALA A 48 2.55 -19.18 84.03
N ASP A 49 1.85 -20.23 83.58
CA ASP A 49 1.21 -21.22 84.44
C ASP A 49 2.22 -21.98 85.31
N GLU A 50 3.36 -22.41 84.74
CA GLU A 50 4.46 -23.04 85.47
C GLU A 50 5.06 -22.10 86.52
N THR A 51 5.21 -20.82 86.19
CA THR A 51 5.73 -19.80 87.13
C THR A 51 4.77 -19.59 88.30
N GLN A 52 3.46 -19.56 88.05
CA GLN A 52 2.44 -19.47 89.09
C GLN A 52 2.44 -20.73 89.99
N ALA A 53 2.58 -21.91 89.39
CA ALA A 53 2.67 -23.17 90.13
C ALA A 53 3.91 -23.21 91.05
N MET A 54 5.05 -22.68 90.61
CA MET A 54 6.25 -22.58 91.48
C MET A 54 6.00 -21.70 92.72
N TYR A 55 5.18 -20.64 92.59
CA TYR A 55 4.83 -19.79 93.73
C TYR A 55 3.89 -20.51 94.72
N GLU A 56 2.79 -21.06 94.22
CA GLU A 56 1.76 -21.70 95.05
C GLU A 56 2.22 -23.03 95.66
N GLN A 57 3.02 -23.81 94.94
CA GLN A 57 3.36 -25.18 95.34
C GLN A 57 4.75 -25.33 95.97
N ASN A 58 5.59 -24.28 95.96
CA ASN A 58 6.93 -24.36 96.57
C ASN A 58 7.17 -23.22 97.58
N VAL A 59 6.87 -21.97 97.22
CA VAL A 59 7.16 -20.81 98.11
C VAL A 59 6.20 -20.75 99.29
N GLN A 60 4.90 -20.96 99.04
CA GLN A 60 3.88 -20.91 100.09
C GLN A 60 4.05 -22.06 101.12
N PRO A 61 4.25 -23.33 100.73
CA PRO A 61 4.46 -24.42 101.69
C PRO A 61 5.74 -24.26 102.52
N MET A 62 6.86 -23.80 101.92
CA MET A 62 8.07 -23.45 102.67
C MET A 62 7.83 -22.34 103.72
N THR A 63 6.95 -21.37 103.41
CA THR A 63 6.59 -20.32 104.35
C THR A 63 5.81 -20.88 105.55
N VAL A 64 4.89 -21.84 105.30
CA VAL A 64 4.12 -22.50 106.37
C VAL A 64 5.03 -23.38 107.24
N LEU A 65 5.94 -24.15 106.64
CA LEU A 65 6.95 -24.92 107.39
C LEU A 65 7.84 -24.03 108.25
N ALA A 66 8.27 -22.86 107.74
CA ALA A 66 9.06 -21.90 108.51
C ALA A 66 8.28 -21.30 109.69
N GLN A 67 6.96 -21.10 109.54
CA GLN A 67 6.08 -20.72 110.65
C GLN A 67 5.96 -21.87 111.67
N ALA A 68 5.71 -23.10 111.22
CA ALA A 68 5.61 -24.27 112.09
C ALA A 68 6.90 -24.50 112.91
N GLN A 69 8.08 -24.37 112.28
CA GLN A 69 9.36 -24.46 112.98
C GLN A 69 9.52 -23.37 114.04
N ARG A 70 9.08 -22.14 113.73
CA ARG A 70 9.12 -21.02 114.67
C ARG A 70 8.19 -21.26 115.86
N THR A 71 6.97 -21.73 115.62
CA THR A 71 5.99 -22.03 116.67
C THR A 71 6.45 -23.21 117.54
N ALA A 72 7.02 -24.25 116.94
CA ALA A 72 7.65 -25.37 117.67
C ALA A 72 8.81 -24.89 118.57
N MET A 73 9.67 -23.99 118.07
CA MET A 73 10.73 -23.39 118.87
C MET A 73 10.17 -22.51 120.00
N GLN A 74 9.08 -21.79 119.75
CA GLN A 74 8.40 -20.96 120.75
C GLN A 74 7.82 -21.83 121.89
N LEU A 75 7.16 -22.94 121.56
CA LEU A 75 6.66 -23.92 122.54
C LEU A 75 7.75 -24.47 123.45
N ARG A 76 8.93 -24.76 122.87
CA ARG A 76 10.10 -25.18 123.62
C ARG A 76 10.60 -24.09 124.58
N LEU A 77 10.61 -22.83 124.14
CA LEU A 77 10.96 -21.69 124.98
C LEU A 77 9.94 -21.48 126.10
N ASP A 78 8.65 -21.59 125.81
CA ASP A 78 7.59 -21.46 126.81
C ASP A 78 7.69 -22.55 127.88
N THR A 79 7.97 -23.79 127.48
CA THR A 79 8.25 -24.90 128.41
C THR A 79 9.43 -24.61 129.34
N LEU A 80 10.47 -23.95 128.83
CA LEU A 80 11.63 -23.54 129.62
C LEU A 80 11.31 -22.34 130.53
N ASN A 81 10.59 -21.36 130.02
CA ASN A 81 10.16 -20.17 130.76
C ASN A 81 9.26 -20.55 131.95
N HIS A 82 8.41 -21.57 131.77
CA HIS A 82 7.57 -22.11 132.83
C HIS A 82 8.42 -22.57 134.03
N ALA A 83 9.47 -23.35 133.77
CA ALA A 83 10.41 -23.84 134.79
C ALA A 83 11.26 -22.76 135.46
N THR A 84 11.44 -21.62 134.82
CA THR A 84 12.18 -20.47 135.37
C THR A 84 11.29 -19.41 136.02
N SER A 85 9.97 -19.60 136.01
CA SER A 85 9.03 -18.62 136.57
C SER A 85 9.04 -18.65 138.09
N LEU A 86 8.94 -17.46 138.71
CA LEU A 86 9.08 -17.29 140.16
C LEU A 86 7.74 -17.38 140.92
N ASP A 87 6.61 -17.32 140.22
CA ASP A 87 5.27 -17.27 140.80
C ASP A 87 4.23 -18.04 139.97
N ALA A 88 3.16 -18.49 140.63
CA ALA A 88 2.12 -19.31 140.03
C ALA A 88 1.33 -18.59 138.93
N ALA A 89 1.12 -17.27 139.03
CA ALA A 89 0.36 -16.52 138.03
C ALA A 89 1.16 -16.32 136.73
N SER A 90 2.49 -16.29 136.80
CA SER A 90 3.37 -16.35 135.63
C SER A 90 3.36 -17.74 134.99
N MET A 91 3.37 -18.81 135.79
CA MET A 91 3.24 -20.19 135.29
C MET A 91 1.88 -20.44 134.59
N ASP A 92 0.76 -19.97 135.17
CA ASP A 92 -0.58 -20.07 134.57
C ASP A 92 -0.63 -19.40 133.19
N ARG A 93 -0.02 -18.20 133.06
CA ARG A 93 0.03 -17.48 131.78
C ARG A 93 0.85 -18.21 130.71
N ILE A 94 1.92 -18.88 131.11
CA ILE A 94 2.77 -19.65 130.19
C ILE A 94 2.06 -20.94 129.77
N GLU A 95 1.32 -21.59 130.66
CA GLU A 95 0.49 -22.76 130.29
C GLU A 95 -0.57 -22.38 129.24
N ILE A 96 -1.22 -21.23 129.38
CA ILE A 96 -2.15 -20.70 128.35
C ILE A 96 -1.40 -20.46 127.03
N ALA A 97 -0.23 -19.81 127.07
CA ALA A 97 0.57 -19.57 125.87
C ALA A 97 1.03 -20.86 125.18
N ILE A 98 1.31 -21.91 125.96
CA ILE A 98 1.62 -23.24 125.46
C ILE A 98 0.41 -23.83 124.73
N GLU A 99 -0.78 -23.80 125.33
CA GLU A 99 -2.02 -24.26 124.68
C GLU A 99 -2.29 -23.51 123.36
N ASP A 100 -2.13 -22.19 123.35
CA ASP A 100 -2.33 -21.35 122.17
C ASP A 100 -1.33 -21.70 121.05
N HIS A 101 -0.03 -21.79 121.36
CA HIS A 101 0.99 -22.13 120.36
C HIS A 101 0.88 -23.59 119.88
N GLU A 102 0.37 -24.52 120.70
CA GLU A 102 0.08 -25.88 120.25
C GLU A 102 -1.07 -25.92 119.25
N ALA A 103 -2.14 -25.18 119.53
CA ALA A 103 -3.26 -25.04 118.60
C ALA A 103 -2.80 -24.41 117.27
N GLU A 104 -1.98 -23.36 117.34
CA GLU A 104 -1.39 -22.72 116.16
C GLU A 104 -0.51 -23.69 115.36
N LEU A 105 0.36 -24.47 116.02
CA LEU A 105 1.20 -25.45 115.35
C LEU A 105 0.37 -26.55 114.67
N ALA A 106 -0.65 -27.06 115.35
CA ALA A 106 -1.57 -28.04 114.79
C ALA A 106 -2.31 -27.49 113.57
N GLU A 107 -2.77 -26.23 113.61
CA GLU A 107 -3.42 -25.56 112.48
C GLU A 107 -2.45 -25.42 111.29
N LEU A 108 -1.23 -24.93 111.53
CA LEU A 108 -0.19 -24.79 110.50
C LEU A 108 0.11 -26.13 109.82
N LEU A 109 0.34 -27.19 110.60
CA LEU A 109 0.60 -28.53 110.06
C LEU A 109 -0.60 -29.10 109.29
N SER A 110 -1.83 -28.86 109.78
CA SER A 110 -3.05 -29.32 109.11
C SER A 110 -3.26 -28.63 107.75
N SER A 111 -2.91 -27.34 107.66
CA SER A 111 -3.00 -26.55 106.43
C SER A 111 -1.95 -26.95 105.40
N TYR A 112 -0.76 -27.33 105.87
CA TYR A 112 0.36 -27.76 105.01
C TYR A 112 0.22 -29.19 104.50
N ARG A 113 -0.34 -30.10 105.31
CA ARG A 113 -0.43 -31.55 105.01
C ARG A 113 -0.92 -31.89 103.59
N PRO A 114 -1.98 -31.26 103.02
CA PRO A 114 -2.45 -31.59 101.67
C PRO A 114 -1.46 -31.25 100.54
N SER A 115 -0.56 -30.30 100.78
CA SER A 115 0.40 -29.79 99.80
C SER A 115 1.84 -30.20 100.10
N ALA A 116 2.06 -31.05 101.10
CA ALA A 116 3.40 -31.43 101.54
C ALA A 116 4.11 -32.27 100.48
N ALA A 117 5.36 -31.92 100.17
CA ALA A 117 6.23 -32.72 99.31
C ALA A 117 6.51 -34.11 99.90
N ASP A 118 6.57 -34.21 101.23
CA ASP A 118 6.64 -35.47 101.98
C ASP A 118 5.58 -35.49 103.10
N PRO A 119 4.35 -35.96 102.79
CA PRO A 119 3.29 -36.07 103.79
C PRO A 119 3.66 -36.98 104.96
N ALA A 120 4.53 -37.98 104.76
CA ALA A 120 4.94 -38.91 105.80
C ALA A 120 5.85 -38.23 106.84
N ALA A 121 6.74 -37.33 106.41
CA ALA A 121 7.54 -36.52 107.33
C ALA A 121 6.68 -35.59 108.19
N VAL A 122 5.62 -35.02 107.63
CA VAL A 122 4.66 -34.18 108.38
C VAL A 122 3.88 -35.00 109.39
N GLU A 123 3.45 -36.20 109.02
CA GLU A 123 2.74 -37.11 109.91
C GLU A 123 3.64 -37.60 111.05
N ALA A 124 4.88 -38.00 110.75
CA ALA A 124 5.90 -38.35 111.74
C ALA A 124 6.20 -37.19 112.69
N PHE A 125 6.36 -35.97 112.17
CA PHE A 125 6.52 -34.78 113.01
C PHE A 125 5.32 -34.58 113.94
N THR A 126 4.10 -34.71 113.42
CA THR A 126 2.88 -34.56 114.21
C THR A 126 2.84 -35.58 115.36
N GLU A 127 3.10 -36.86 115.06
CA GLU A 127 3.09 -37.95 116.04
C GLU A 127 4.17 -37.77 117.12
N HIS A 128 5.41 -37.47 116.71
CA HIS A 128 6.51 -37.25 117.65
C HIS A 128 6.34 -35.94 118.44
N TRP A 129 5.69 -34.92 117.86
CA TRP A 129 5.35 -33.69 118.59
C TRP A 129 4.25 -33.89 119.62
N GLU A 130 3.26 -34.76 119.35
CA GLU A 130 2.29 -35.19 120.36
C GLU A 130 2.96 -35.93 121.54
N GLU A 131 4.02 -36.71 121.30
CA GLU A 131 4.85 -37.29 122.37
C GLU A 131 5.58 -36.19 123.17
N VAL A 132 6.11 -35.16 122.50
CA VAL A 132 6.71 -33.99 123.17
C VAL A 132 5.68 -33.30 124.08
N GLY A 133 4.45 -33.09 123.60
CA GLY A 133 3.34 -32.56 124.40
C GLY A 133 3.01 -33.44 125.61
N ARG A 134 2.90 -34.76 125.42
CA ARG A 134 2.64 -35.72 126.52
C ARG A 134 3.72 -35.70 127.59
N ILE A 135 5.00 -35.65 127.21
CA ILE A 135 6.13 -35.53 128.15
C ILE A 135 6.09 -34.17 128.85
N ARG A 136 5.84 -33.09 128.10
CA ARG A 136 5.75 -31.73 128.63
C ARG A 136 4.68 -31.64 129.71
N ASP A 137 3.45 -32.02 129.39
CA ASP A 137 2.28 -31.80 130.27
C ASP A 137 2.20 -32.82 131.40
N GLY A 138 2.62 -34.07 131.14
CA GLY A 138 2.55 -35.15 132.12
C GLY A 138 3.71 -35.19 133.10
N VAL A 139 4.89 -34.69 132.71
CA VAL A 139 6.12 -34.82 133.51
C VAL A 139 6.73 -33.46 133.79
N VAL A 140 7.02 -32.68 132.75
CA VAL A 140 7.88 -31.49 132.87
C VAL A 140 7.18 -30.32 133.56
N ILE A 141 5.93 -30.03 133.18
CA ILE A 141 5.11 -28.95 133.77
C ILE A 141 4.77 -29.24 135.25
N PRO A 142 4.33 -30.46 135.64
CA PRO A 142 4.12 -30.79 137.05
C PRO A 142 5.38 -30.66 137.91
N LEU A 143 6.55 -31.09 137.40
CA LEU A 143 7.82 -30.97 138.11
C LEU A 143 8.23 -29.49 138.29
N SER A 144 7.97 -28.66 137.28
CA SER A 144 8.14 -27.22 137.36
C SER A 144 7.24 -26.59 138.43
N ARG A 145 5.95 -26.98 138.52
CA ARG A 145 4.98 -26.45 139.51
C ARG A 145 5.38 -26.70 140.95
N VAL A 146 5.98 -27.87 141.23
CA VAL A 146 6.47 -28.21 142.58
C VAL A 146 7.90 -27.72 142.82
N ASN A 147 8.49 -27.02 141.85
CA ASN A 147 9.86 -26.49 141.88
C ASN A 147 10.94 -27.57 142.11
N ASP A 148 10.72 -28.79 141.63
CA ASP A 148 11.72 -29.87 141.66
C ASP A 148 12.65 -29.76 140.44
N LEU A 149 13.58 -28.81 140.53
CA LEU A 149 14.49 -28.48 139.44
C LEU A 149 15.45 -29.63 139.08
N ALA A 150 15.78 -30.50 140.04
CA ALA A 150 16.66 -31.65 139.79
C ALA A 150 15.95 -32.72 138.96
N ALA A 151 14.72 -33.08 139.34
CA ALA A 151 13.89 -33.98 138.56
C ALA A 151 13.49 -33.38 137.20
N TYR A 152 13.19 -32.08 137.15
CA TYR A 152 12.94 -31.36 135.90
C TYR A 152 14.14 -31.45 134.95
N GLN A 153 15.35 -31.16 135.44
CA GLN A 153 16.55 -31.22 134.61
C GLN A 153 16.80 -32.64 134.07
N GLN A 154 16.62 -33.66 134.90
CA GLN A 154 16.73 -35.05 134.47
C GLN A 154 15.68 -35.41 133.41
N ALA A 155 14.40 -35.09 133.62
CA ALA A 155 13.33 -35.35 132.67
C ALA A 155 13.54 -34.58 131.36
N ARG A 156 14.01 -33.32 131.43
CA ARG A 156 14.37 -32.50 130.27
C ARG A 156 15.48 -33.15 129.46
N ASP A 157 16.59 -33.52 130.11
CA ASP A 157 17.79 -34.00 129.42
C ASP A 157 17.64 -35.44 128.90
N THR A 158 16.84 -36.27 129.57
CA THR A 158 16.68 -37.70 129.22
C THR A 158 15.40 -38.05 128.46
N GLN A 159 14.36 -37.22 128.51
CA GLN A 159 13.07 -37.50 127.84
C GLN A 159 12.68 -36.38 126.86
N LEU A 160 12.53 -35.15 127.35
CA LEU A 160 11.99 -34.04 126.53
C LEU A 160 12.92 -33.65 125.37
N ILE A 161 14.21 -33.43 125.64
CA ILE A 161 15.17 -33.02 124.59
C ILE A 161 15.31 -34.11 123.51
N PRO A 162 15.49 -35.40 123.85
CA PRO A 162 15.51 -36.45 122.83
C PRO A 162 14.23 -36.52 122.00
N ALA A 163 13.04 -36.38 122.62
CA ALA A 163 11.77 -36.37 121.88
C ALA A 163 11.66 -35.17 120.92
N ILE A 164 12.08 -33.98 121.37
CA ILE A 164 12.15 -32.78 120.52
C ILE A 164 13.12 -33.00 119.35
N GLN A 165 14.28 -33.62 119.57
CA GLN A 165 15.27 -33.86 118.50
C GLN A 165 14.74 -34.79 117.42
N VAL A 166 13.95 -35.81 117.80
CA VAL A 166 13.30 -36.70 116.83
C VAL A 166 12.30 -35.89 115.98
N ALA A 167 11.42 -35.12 116.62
CA ALA A 167 10.47 -34.28 115.90
C ALA A 167 11.19 -33.22 115.02
N GLU A 168 12.23 -32.55 115.52
CA GLU A 168 13.04 -31.62 114.71
C GLU A 168 13.66 -32.29 113.47
N THR A 169 13.99 -33.58 113.55
CA THR A 169 14.51 -34.37 112.40
C THR A 169 13.42 -34.60 111.35
N ASP A 170 12.19 -34.90 111.76
CA ASP A 170 11.07 -35.07 110.82
C ASP A 170 10.69 -33.76 110.14
N LEU A 171 10.69 -32.66 110.91
CA LEU A 171 10.47 -31.33 110.35
C LEU A 171 11.58 -30.94 109.36
N ALA A 172 12.83 -31.27 109.66
CA ALA A 172 13.95 -31.08 108.73
C ALA A 172 13.82 -31.96 107.47
N ALA A 173 13.30 -33.18 107.59
CA ALA A 173 13.00 -34.04 106.44
C ALA A 173 11.90 -33.42 105.55
N ALA A 174 10.85 -32.84 106.15
CA ALA A 174 9.82 -32.12 105.41
C ALA A 174 10.39 -30.90 104.66
N PHE A 175 11.29 -30.13 105.26
CA PHE A 175 12.00 -29.04 104.58
C PHE A 175 12.88 -29.53 103.41
N ALA A 176 13.63 -30.62 103.61
CA ALA A 176 14.49 -31.18 102.58
C ALA A 176 13.70 -31.71 101.38
N ALA A 177 12.52 -32.28 101.62
CA ALA A 177 11.61 -32.72 100.57
C ALA A 177 11.05 -31.55 99.73
N GLU A 178 10.66 -30.45 100.39
CA GLU A 178 10.23 -29.22 99.71
C GLU A 178 11.35 -28.60 98.87
N GLU A 179 12.58 -28.57 99.39
CA GLU A 179 13.75 -28.05 98.67
C GLU A 179 14.08 -28.92 97.44
N ALA A 180 14.02 -30.25 97.56
CA ALA A 180 14.25 -31.18 96.46
C ALA A 180 13.17 -31.05 95.36
N GLN A 181 11.89 -30.98 95.75
CA GLN A 181 10.78 -30.80 94.82
C GLN A 181 10.86 -29.44 94.11
N ALA A 182 11.29 -28.39 94.81
CA ALA A 182 11.50 -27.08 94.22
C ALA A 182 12.62 -27.07 93.18
N ALA A 183 13.73 -27.76 93.45
CA ALA A 183 14.84 -27.91 92.51
C ALA A 183 14.43 -28.71 91.26
N GLU A 184 13.66 -29.79 91.41
CA GLU A 184 13.16 -30.61 90.30
C GLU A 184 12.23 -29.80 89.38
N ARG A 185 11.27 -29.06 89.96
CA ARG A 185 10.35 -28.20 89.18
C ARG A 185 11.07 -27.06 88.47
N ALA A 186 12.07 -26.43 89.11
CA ALA A 186 12.89 -25.39 88.47
C ALA A 186 13.67 -25.92 87.26
N SER A 187 14.27 -27.11 87.39
CA SER A 187 14.93 -27.79 86.27
C SER A 187 13.94 -28.17 85.16
N GLY A 188 12.74 -28.63 85.51
CA GLY A 188 11.67 -28.94 84.58
C GLY A 188 11.23 -27.73 83.75
N ALA A 189 10.98 -26.59 84.41
CA ALA A 189 10.61 -25.33 83.75
C ALA A 189 11.72 -24.83 82.79
N GLN A 190 13.00 -24.97 83.17
CA GLN A 190 14.12 -24.60 82.31
C GLN A 190 14.21 -25.47 81.05
N ALA A 191 13.95 -26.78 81.18
CA ALA A 191 13.90 -27.70 80.05
C ALA A 191 12.71 -27.42 79.12
N ALA A 192 11.51 -27.16 79.69
CA ALA A 192 10.31 -26.80 78.92
C ALA A 192 10.48 -25.49 78.13
N TYR A 193 11.15 -24.50 78.71
CA TYR A 193 11.52 -23.27 78.01
C TYR A 193 12.50 -23.54 76.85
N ALA A 194 13.53 -24.36 77.07
CA ALA A 194 14.51 -24.68 76.03
C ALA A 194 13.90 -25.44 74.83
N ASP A 195 12.98 -26.38 75.10
CA ASP A 195 12.24 -27.11 74.07
C ASP A 195 11.30 -26.19 73.28
N SER A 196 10.53 -25.34 73.99
CA SER A 196 9.65 -24.34 73.38
C SER A 196 10.43 -23.36 72.50
N ARG A 197 11.59 -22.88 72.96
CA ARG A 197 12.47 -22.00 72.18
C ARG A 197 12.97 -22.66 70.90
N THR A 198 13.40 -23.93 70.99
CA THR A 198 13.95 -24.67 69.85
C THR A 198 12.87 -24.93 68.79
N THR A 199 11.66 -25.33 69.22
CA THR A 199 10.52 -25.56 68.32
C THR A 199 10.11 -24.28 67.58
N ILE A 200 10.07 -23.13 68.28
CA ILE A 200 9.75 -21.83 67.66
C ILE A 200 10.82 -21.43 66.62
N ILE A 201 12.11 -21.62 66.92
CA ILE A 201 13.21 -21.31 65.98
C ILE A 201 13.12 -22.18 64.72
N ILE A 202 12.88 -23.49 64.86
CA ILE A 202 12.75 -24.40 63.72
C ILE A 202 11.54 -24.02 62.86
N ALA A 203 10.38 -23.75 63.48
CA ALA A 203 9.17 -23.34 62.78
C ALA A 203 9.38 -22.02 61.99
N LEU A 204 10.08 -21.05 62.60
CA LEU A 204 10.44 -19.79 61.94
C LEU A 204 11.36 -20.04 60.73
N LEU A 205 12.44 -20.81 60.90
CA LEU A 205 13.40 -21.09 59.82
C LEU A 205 12.75 -21.81 58.64
N VAL A 206 11.97 -22.87 58.90
CA VAL A 206 11.29 -23.64 57.85
C VAL A 206 10.27 -22.77 57.12
N GLY A 207 9.44 -22.03 57.87
CA GLY A 207 8.45 -21.14 57.29
C GLY A 207 9.07 -20.02 56.44
N SER A 208 10.15 -19.40 56.91
CA SER A 208 10.90 -18.40 56.15
C SER A 208 11.55 -18.97 54.88
N LEU A 209 12.10 -20.19 54.92
CA LEU A 209 12.69 -20.84 53.75
C LEU A 209 11.64 -21.16 52.68
N VAL A 210 10.46 -21.64 53.08
CA VAL A 210 9.34 -21.91 52.14
C VAL A 210 8.84 -20.61 51.51
N ALA A 211 8.64 -19.56 52.31
CA ALA A 211 8.23 -18.24 51.83
C ALA A 211 9.26 -17.65 50.83
N LEU A 212 10.55 -17.75 51.16
CA LEU A 212 11.64 -17.30 50.30
C LEU A 212 11.70 -18.09 48.99
N GLY A 213 11.59 -19.43 49.06
CA GLY A 213 11.60 -20.30 47.88
C GLY A 213 10.45 -19.99 46.92
N LEU A 214 9.23 -19.83 47.44
CA LEU A 214 8.06 -19.45 46.65
C LEU A 214 8.23 -18.06 46.03
N GLY A 215 8.73 -17.09 46.81
CA GLY A 215 9.03 -15.74 46.34
C GLY A 215 10.05 -15.72 45.20
N VAL A 216 11.14 -16.47 45.31
CA VAL A 216 12.17 -16.59 44.26
C VAL A 216 11.60 -17.21 42.98
N VAL A 217 10.74 -18.23 43.09
CA VAL A 217 10.11 -18.85 41.91
C VAL A 217 9.18 -17.88 41.19
N VAL A 218 8.31 -17.17 41.92
CA VAL A 218 7.41 -16.16 41.34
C VAL A 218 8.20 -15.02 40.70
N ALA A 219 9.22 -14.49 41.40
CA ALA A 219 10.07 -13.44 40.89
C ALA A 219 10.83 -13.86 39.62
N ARG A 220 11.41 -15.08 39.59
CA ARG A 220 12.09 -15.60 38.39
C ARG A 220 11.15 -15.74 37.20
N GLN A 221 9.92 -16.21 37.41
CA GLN A 221 8.94 -16.34 36.33
C GLN A 221 8.54 -14.98 35.75
N ILE A 222 8.25 -13.99 36.61
CA ILE A 222 7.89 -12.64 36.18
C ILE A 222 9.07 -11.99 35.43
N VAL A 223 10.28 -12.03 35.99
CA VAL A 223 11.47 -11.43 35.38
C VAL A 223 11.81 -12.07 34.03
N ALA A 224 11.67 -13.40 33.90
CA ALA A 224 11.89 -14.08 32.63
C ALA A 224 10.88 -13.63 31.56
N ALA A 225 9.59 -13.54 31.90
CA ALA A 225 8.56 -13.09 30.98
C ALA A 225 8.74 -11.62 30.57
N VAL A 226 9.04 -10.74 31.53
CA VAL A 226 9.34 -9.32 31.26
C VAL A 226 10.58 -9.16 30.38
N ARG A 227 11.63 -9.96 30.60
CA ARG A 227 12.83 -9.95 29.74
C ARG A 227 12.53 -10.42 28.32
N SER A 228 11.66 -11.42 28.14
CA SER A 228 11.26 -11.88 26.81
C SER A 228 10.54 -10.76 26.04
N VAL A 229 9.51 -10.15 26.64
CA VAL A 229 8.79 -9.03 26.02
C VAL A 229 9.72 -7.83 25.77
N GLY A 230 10.59 -7.50 26.74
CA GLY A 230 11.59 -6.45 26.58
C GLY A 230 12.59 -6.74 25.46
N GLY A 231 12.94 -8.01 25.25
CA GLY A 231 13.79 -8.46 24.14
C GLY A 231 13.15 -8.22 22.78
N VAL A 232 11.87 -8.58 22.62
CA VAL A 232 11.12 -8.30 21.38
C VAL A 232 10.99 -6.80 21.14
N ALA A 233 10.67 -6.02 22.18
CA ALA A 233 10.58 -4.57 22.05
C ALA A 233 11.93 -3.93 21.65
N ALA A 234 13.04 -4.43 22.19
CA ALA A 234 14.39 -3.99 21.80
C ALA A 234 14.75 -4.40 20.36
N ALA A 235 14.38 -5.62 19.95
CA ALA A 235 14.55 -6.10 18.58
C ALA A 235 13.76 -5.23 17.60
N LEU A 236 12.47 -4.95 17.90
CA LEU A 236 11.62 -4.06 17.12
C LEU A 236 12.22 -2.65 16.99
N ALA A 237 12.77 -2.08 18.07
CA ALA A 237 13.43 -0.78 18.04
C ALA A 237 14.71 -0.77 17.18
N ALA A 238 15.39 -1.91 17.06
CA ALA A 238 16.52 -2.11 16.17
C ALA A 238 16.12 -2.46 14.72
N GLY A 239 14.83 -2.61 14.45
CA GLY A 239 14.29 -3.01 13.14
C GLY A 239 14.24 -4.53 12.90
N ASP A 240 14.52 -5.35 13.91
CA ASP A 240 14.42 -6.81 13.82
C ASP A 240 13.01 -7.29 14.21
N LEU A 241 12.22 -7.63 13.20
CA LEU A 241 10.87 -8.17 13.28
C LEU A 241 10.88 -9.71 13.34
N THR A 242 12.04 -10.36 13.47
CA THR A 242 12.16 -11.82 13.49
C THR A 242 11.98 -12.45 14.87
N VAL A 243 12.17 -11.66 15.92
CA VAL A 243 12.12 -12.10 17.32
C VAL A 243 10.68 -12.15 17.83
N ARG A 244 10.34 -13.23 18.56
CA ARG A 244 9.03 -13.43 19.19
C ARG A 244 9.16 -13.64 20.70
N ALA A 245 8.12 -13.26 21.43
CA ALA A 245 8.10 -13.38 22.89
C ALA A 245 7.87 -14.84 23.33
N ASP A 246 7.08 -15.61 22.55
CA ASP A 246 6.75 -17.02 22.74
C ASP A 246 6.44 -17.39 24.21
N LEU A 247 5.59 -16.58 24.84
CA LEU A 247 5.22 -16.76 26.22
C LEU A 247 4.07 -17.77 26.33
N ALA A 248 4.36 -18.93 26.93
CA ALA A 248 3.34 -19.95 27.15
C ALA A 248 2.33 -19.62 28.29
N SER A 249 2.51 -18.52 29.03
CA SER A 249 1.60 -18.12 30.10
C SER A 249 0.36 -17.42 29.55
N ARG A 250 -0.78 -17.55 30.23
CA ARG A 250 -2.04 -16.85 29.86
C ARG A 250 -2.38 -15.65 30.75
N ASP A 251 -1.42 -15.20 31.54
CA ASP A 251 -1.56 -14.06 32.42
C ASP A 251 -1.43 -12.72 31.66
N GLU A 252 -1.34 -11.60 32.38
CA GLU A 252 -1.19 -10.28 31.77
C GLU A 252 0.08 -10.17 30.89
N LEU A 253 1.18 -10.82 31.30
CA LEU A 253 2.43 -10.81 30.55
C LEU A 253 2.35 -11.67 29.29
N GLY A 254 1.70 -12.84 29.38
CA GLY A 254 1.41 -13.69 28.24
C GLY A 254 0.58 -12.98 27.17
N ARG A 255 -0.53 -12.35 27.57
CA ARG A 255 -1.36 -11.54 26.65
C ARG A 255 -0.62 -10.36 26.04
N MET A 256 0.29 -9.73 26.81
CA MET A 256 1.16 -8.67 26.30
C MET A 256 2.14 -9.21 25.25
N GLY A 257 2.72 -10.40 25.49
CA GLY A 257 3.56 -11.11 24.51
C GLY A 257 2.80 -11.43 23.23
N ASP A 258 1.62 -12.05 23.32
CA ASP A 258 0.79 -12.40 22.16
C ASP A 258 0.39 -11.16 21.33
N SER A 259 0.04 -10.05 22.02
CA SER A 259 -0.32 -8.79 21.35
C SER A 259 0.88 -8.17 20.64
N LEU A 260 2.07 -8.24 21.24
CA LEU A 260 3.31 -7.76 20.64
C LEU A 260 3.72 -8.62 19.44
N ASP A 261 3.65 -9.95 19.55
CA ASP A 261 3.92 -10.88 18.44
C ASP A 261 2.95 -10.64 17.28
N SER A 262 1.66 -10.40 17.56
CA SER A 262 0.67 -10.06 16.53
C SER A 262 0.97 -8.71 15.84
N ALA A 263 1.43 -7.72 16.60
CA ALA A 263 1.84 -6.42 16.05
C ALA A 263 3.09 -6.55 15.17
N VAL A 264 4.07 -7.36 15.60
CA VAL A 264 5.25 -7.69 14.80
C VAL A 264 4.84 -8.39 13.50
N ASP A 265 3.95 -9.39 13.56
CA ASP A 265 3.46 -10.09 12.36
C ASP A 265 2.77 -9.15 11.37
N GLY A 266 1.91 -8.25 11.86
CA GLY A 266 1.29 -7.22 11.02
C GLY A 266 2.32 -6.28 10.38
N LEU A 267 3.37 -5.90 11.11
CA LEU A 267 4.47 -5.09 10.54
C LEU A 267 5.26 -5.86 9.49
N ARG A 268 5.54 -7.15 9.68
CA ARG A 268 6.24 -7.99 8.68
C ARG A 268 5.44 -8.08 7.39
N GLU A 269 4.14 -8.34 7.48
CA GLU A 269 3.26 -8.40 6.32
C GLU A 269 3.20 -7.05 5.58
N LEU A 270 3.12 -5.94 6.32
CA LEU A 270 3.18 -4.60 5.75
C LEU A 270 4.53 -4.34 5.05
N MET A 271 5.67 -4.68 5.66
CA MET A 271 6.98 -4.52 5.05
C MET A 271 7.12 -5.35 3.77
N ALA A 272 6.67 -6.60 3.78
CA ALA A 272 6.65 -7.46 2.60
C ALA A 272 5.77 -6.88 1.47
N SER A 273 4.58 -6.36 1.82
CA SER A 273 3.69 -5.73 0.86
C SER A 273 4.29 -4.45 0.27
N VAL A 274 5.00 -3.64 1.06
CA VAL A 274 5.69 -2.43 0.58
C VAL A 274 6.81 -2.80 -0.39
N VAL A 275 7.62 -3.83 -0.10
CA VAL A 275 8.67 -4.28 -1.03
C VAL A 275 8.07 -4.81 -2.33
N ALA A 276 7.03 -5.65 -2.26
CA ALA A 276 6.34 -6.14 -3.46
C ALA A 276 5.76 -4.99 -4.30
N SER A 277 5.20 -3.96 -3.65
CA SER A 277 4.68 -2.77 -4.34
C SER A 277 5.80 -1.94 -4.97
N ALA A 278 6.93 -1.77 -4.27
CA ALA A 278 8.10 -1.06 -4.81
C ALA A 278 8.68 -1.80 -6.03
N ASP A 279 8.75 -3.13 -5.98
CA ASP A 279 9.16 -3.96 -7.12
C ASP A 279 8.22 -3.81 -8.32
N ALA A 280 6.91 -3.80 -8.08
CA ALA A 280 5.93 -3.56 -9.14
C ALA A 280 6.08 -2.17 -9.75
N VAL A 281 6.28 -1.12 -8.93
CA VAL A 281 6.52 0.25 -9.42
C VAL A 281 7.80 0.34 -10.23
N ALA A 282 8.89 -0.31 -9.80
CA ALA A 282 10.15 -0.35 -10.53
C ALA A 282 9.97 -1.02 -11.91
N ALA A 283 9.34 -2.20 -11.95
CA ALA A 283 9.06 -2.92 -13.19
C ALA A 283 8.16 -2.12 -14.15
N SER A 284 7.07 -1.53 -13.64
CA SER A 284 6.20 -0.67 -14.45
C SER A 284 6.90 0.60 -14.95
N SER A 285 7.85 1.13 -14.17
CA SER A 285 8.66 2.28 -14.58
C SER A 285 9.62 1.91 -15.73
N GLU A 286 10.26 0.74 -15.66
CA GLU A 286 11.10 0.22 -16.76
C GLU A 286 10.28 0.00 -18.04
N GLU A 287 9.09 -0.60 -17.94
CA GLU A 287 8.19 -0.80 -19.08
C GLU A 287 7.70 0.53 -19.68
N LEU A 288 7.36 1.50 -18.83
CA LEU A 288 6.95 2.83 -19.25
C LEU A 288 8.10 3.61 -19.90
N SER A 289 9.35 3.41 -19.44
CA SER A 289 10.55 3.98 -20.06
C SER A 289 10.75 3.43 -21.47
N ALA A 290 10.68 2.12 -21.63
CA ALA A 290 10.79 1.45 -22.93
C ALA A 290 9.68 1.90 -23.90
N SER A 291 8.44 1.94 -23.42
CA SER A 291 7.29 2.41 -24.20
C SER A 291 7.46 3.88 -24.61
N SER A 292 7.88 4.74 -23.69
CA SER A 292 8.13 6.16 -23.99
C SER A 292 9.24 6.33 -25.02
N ALA A 293 10.28 5.50 -24.98
CA ALA A 293 11.35 5.53 -25.98
C ALA A 293 10.86 5.12 -27.38
N GLN A 294 10.00 4.11 -27.46
CA GLN A 294 9.37 3.70 -28.71
C GLN A 294 8.47 4.80 -29.28
N ILE A 295 7.62 5.43 -28.46
CA ILE A 295 6.75 6.53 -28.91
C ILE A 295 7.60 7.73 -29.37
N SER A 296 8.72 8.01 -28.71
CA SER A 296 9.66 9.08 -29.09
C SER A 296 10.21 8.85 -30.51
N ALA A 297 10.67 7.62 -30.79
CA ALA A 297 11.16 7.25 -32.11
C ALA A 297 10.06 7.36 -33.19
N SER A 298 8.83 6.92 -32.88
CA SER A 298 7.70 7.04 -33.80
C SER A 298 7.28 8.50 -34.05
N ALA A 299 7.38 9.37 -33.05
CA ALA A 299 7.11 10.80 -33.20
C ALA A 299 8.18 11.48 -34.08
N GLU A 300 9.46 11.17 -33.87
CA GLU A 300 10.56 11.64 -34.73
C GLU A 300 10.38 11.18 -36.18
N GLU A 301 10.03 9.90 -36.40
CA GLU A 301 9.73 9.36 -37.73
C GLU A 301 8.53 10.05 -38.37
N THR A 302 7.47 10.30 -37.60
CA THR A 302 6.28 11.04 -38.08
C THR A 302 6.63 12.47 -38.50
N SER A 303 7.48 13.16 -37.74
CA SER A 303 7.97 14.50 -38.10
C SER A 303 8.79 14.47 -39.39
N ALA A 304 9.71 13.51 -39.54
CA ALA A 304 10.51 13.33 -40.75
C ALA A 304 9.64 13.05 -41.99
N GLN A 305 8.68 12.11 -41.87
CA GLN A 305 7.69 11.81 -42.92
C GLN A 305 6.83 13.03 -43.27
N SER A 306 6.43 13.80 -42.27
CA SER A 306 5.66 15.04 -42.45
C SER A 306 6.45 16.06 -43.28
N GLY A 307 7.75 16.19 -43.04
CA GLY A 307 8.64 17.02 -43.86
C GLY A 307 8.73 16.56 -45.31
N VAL A 308 8.81 15.25 -45.56
CA VAL A 308 8.81 14.68 -46.93
C VAL A 308 7.50 14.98 -47.66
N VAL A 309 6.35 14.78 -46.99
CA VAL A 309 5.03 15.05 -47.57
C VAL A 309 4.83 16.55 -47.84
N SER A 310 5.31 17.42 -46.95
CA SER A 310 5.30 18.87 -47.16
C SER A 310 6.08 19.26 -48.41
N GLY A 311 7.31 18.76 -48.56
CA GLY A 311 8.13 19.01 -49.76
C GLY A 311 7.48 18.48 -51.04
N ALA A 312 6.84 17.31 -51.00
CA ALA A 312 6.09 16.77 -52.12
C ALA A 312 4.88 17.64 -52.49
N ALA A 313 4.14 18.17 -51.51
CA ALA A 313 3.02 19.08 -51.75
C ALA A 313 3.47 20.40 -52.38
N GLU A 314 4.62 20.95 -51.96
CA GLU A 314 5.23 22.13 -52.60
C GLU A 314 5.66 21.87 -54.05
N GLU A 315 6.20 20.68 -54.32
CA GLU A 315 6.56 20.26 -55.69
C GLU A 315 5.31 20.14 -56.58
N VAL A 316 4.24 19.51 -56.08
CA VAL A 316 2.96 19.45 -56.80
C VAL A 316 2.43 20.85 -57.07
N SER A 317 2.48 21.77 -56.09
CA SER A 317 2.03 23.15 -56.26
C SER A 317 2.79 23.87 -57.38
N ARG A 318 4.12 23.71 -57.46
CA ARG A 318 4.95 24.23 -58.57
C ARG A 318 4.59 23.62 -59.92
N ASN A 319 4.34 22.32 -59.97
CA ASN A 319 3.91 21.63 -61.19
C ASN A 319 2.53 22.13 -61.66
N VAL A 320 1.59 22.32 -60.73
CA VAL A 320 0.26 22.87 -61.02
C VAL A 320 0.34 24.30 -61.55
N GLN A 321 1.21 25.16 -61.00
CA GLN A 321 1.47 26.50 -61.56
C GLN A 321 1.97 26.44 -63.02
N THR A 322 2.85 25.47 -63.32
CA THR A 322 3.36 25.26 -64.67
C THR A 322 2.24 24.83 -65.64
N VAL A 323 1.37 23.91 -65.21
CA VAL A 323 0.20 23.49 -66.00
C VAL A 323 -0.80 24.63 -66.18
N SER A 324 -1.01 25.47 -65.16
CA SER A 324 -1.86 26.66 -65.25
C SER A 324 -1.37 27.63 -66.33
N ALA A 325 -0.07 27.94 -66.35
CA ALA A 325 0.53 28.77 -67.38
C ALA A 325 0.38 28.14 -68.78
N GLY A 326 0.53 26.81 -68.88
CA GLY A 326 0.27 26.05 -70.10
C GLY A 326 -1.18 26.17 -70.59
N ALA A 327 -2.16 26.09 -69.67
CA ALA A 327 -3.58 26.22 -69.98
C ALA A 327 -3.94 27.65 -70.44
N GLU A 328 -3.36 28.69 -69.83
CA GLU A 328 -3.51 30.08 -70.29
C GLU A 328 -2.96 30.28 -71.71
N GLN A 329 -1.76 29.75 -71.97
CA GLN A 329 -1.14 29.81 -73.30
C GLN A 329 -1.94 29.01 -74.35
N MET A 330 -2.50 27.86 -73.97
CA MET A 330 -3.41 27.09 -74.81
C MET A 330 -4.67 27.88 -75.13
N GLY A 331 -5.27 28.52 -74.12
CA GLY A 331 -6.44 29.39 -74.32
C GLY A 331 -6.18 30.56 -75.26
N ALA A 332 -4.97 31.16 -75.22
CA ALA A 332 -4.56 32.16 -76.19
C ALA A 332 -4.43 31.58 -77.61
N SER A 333 -3.80 30.42 -77.75
CA SER A 333 -3.61 29.73 -79.05
C SER A 333 -4.95 29.31 -79.68
N ILE A 334 -5.89 28.81 -78.88
CA ILE A 334 -7.24 28.44 -79.33
C ILE A 334 -8.00 29.66 -79.85
N ARG A 335 -7.91 30.82 -79.16
CA ARG A 335 -8.53 32.07 -79.63
C ARG A 335 -7.94 32.53 -80.96
N GLU A 336 -6.62 32.41 -81.14
CA GLU A 336 -5.95 32.73 -82.40
C GLU A 336 -6.39 31.78 -83.54
N ILE A 337 -6.46 30.47 -83.28
CA ILE A 337 -6.96 29.49 -84.25
C ILE A 337 -8.42 29.79 -84.63
N SER A 338 -9.26 30.13 -83.66
CA SER A 338 -10.66 30.52 -83.88
C SER A 338 -10.78 31.72 -84.83
N GLN A 339 -9.99 32.77 -84.58
CA GLN A 339 -9.97 33.97 -85.42
C GLN A 339 -9.47 33.65 -86.84
N ASN A 340 -8.40 32.88 -86.97
CA ASN A 340 -7.85 32.47 -88.26
C ASN A 340 -8.83 31.60 -89.06
N ALA A 341 -9.55 30.68 -88.40
CA ALA A 341 -10.55 29.83 -89.04
C ALA A 341 -11.77 30.65 -89.52
N ALA A 342 -12.25 31.59 -88.71
CA ALA A 342 -13.33 32.50 -89.07
C ALA A 342 -12.95 33.40 -90.26
N GLU A 343 -11.72 33.92 -90.28
CA GLU A 343 -11.21 34.73 -91.38
C GLU A 343 -11.03 33.89 -92.67
N ALA A 344 -10.54 32.67 -92.56
CA ALA A 344 -10.44 31.74 -93.69
C ALA A 344 -11.82 31.40 -94.28
N ALA A 345 -12.84 31.20 -93.42
CA ALA A 345 -14.21 30.98 -93.87
C ALA A 345 -14.77 32.21 -94.61
N ARG A 346 -14.50 33.43 -94.10
CA ARG A 346 -14.89 34.69 -94.74
C ARG A 346 -14.27 34.83 -96.14
N VAL A 347 -12.97 34.57 -96.26
CA VAL A 347 -12.24 34.61 -97.54
C VAL A 347 -12.76 33.55 -98.51
N ALA A 348 -13.05 32.33 -98.03
CA ALA A 348 -13.64 31.28 -98.85
C ALA A 348 -15.02 31.70 -99.39
N ALA A 349 -15.90 32.25 -98.55
CA ALA A 349 -17.21 32.74 -98.98
C ALA A 349 -17.12 33.86 -100.03
N GLN A 350 -16.15 34.78 -99.87
CA GLN A 350 -15.87 35.80 -100.87
C GLN A 350 -15.41 35.18 -102.19
N ALA A 351 -14.49 34.20 -102.14
CA ALA A 351 -13.97 33.53 -103.33
C ALA A 351 -15.05 32.74 -104.09
N VAL A 352 -16.04 32.15 -103.40
CA VAL A 352 -17.21 31.54 -104.05
C VAL A 352 -17.99 32.60 -104.84
N THR A 353 -18.27 33.75 -104.23
CA THR A 353 -19.01 34.84 -104.87
C THR A 353 -18.28 35.39 -106.11
N GLU A 354 -16.96 35.53 -106.02
CA GLU A 354 -16.13 35.94 -107.15
C GLU A 354 -16.09 34.90 -108.27
N ALA A 355 -16.03 33.60 -107.93
CA ALA A 355 -16.09 32.51 -108.90
C ALA A 355 -17.45 32.44 -109.62
N GLU A 356 -18.56 32.66 -108.91
CA GLU A 356 -19.90 32.76 -109.50
C GLU A 356 -20.00 33.94 -110.48
N THR A 357 -19.52 35.12 -110.07
CA THR A 357 -19.50 36.32 -110.93
C THR A 357 -18.65 36.11 -112.18
N THR A 358 -17.50 35.45 -112.03
CA THR A 358 -16.62 35.09 -113.15
C THR A 358 -17.30 34.10 -114.08
N THR A 359 -17.99 33.09 -113.53
CA THR A 359 -18.76 32.11 -114.31
C THR A 359 -19.82 32.78 -115.17
N VAL A 360 -20.59 33.73 -114.61
CA VAL A 360 -21.59 34.50 -115.37
C VAL A 360 -20.93 35.27 -116.52
N THR A 361 -19.78 35.89 -116.26
CA THR A 361 -19.06 36.70 -117.27
C THR A 361 -18.52 35.84 -118.42
N VAL A 362 -17.91 34.70 -118.10
CA VAL A 362 -17.39 33.76 -119.11
C VAL A 362 -18.52 33.09 -119.90
N THR A 363 -19.65 32.79 -119.24
CA THR A 363 -20.84 32.26 -119.92
C THR A 363 -21.40 33.27 -120.92
N LYS A 364 -21.52 34.56 -120.52
CA LYS A 364 -21.90 35.64 -121.44
C LYS A 364 -20.95 35.77 -122.62
N LEU A 365 -19.64 35.60 -122.41
CA LEU A 365 -18.65 35.60 -123.50
C LEU A 365 -18.86 34.40 -124.44
N GLY A 366 -19.19 33.23 -123.91
CA GLY A 366 -19.58 32.05 -124.68
C GLY A 366 -20.82 32.31 -125.54
N ASP A 367 -21.85 32.91 -124.96
CA ASP A 367 -23.09 33.29 -125.65
C ASP A 367 -22.83 34.33 -126.76
N SER A 368 -22.09 35.41 -126.46
CA SER A 368 -21.69 36.41 -127.47
C SER A 368 -20.85 35.79 -128.58
N SER A 369 -19.96 34.84 -128.25
CA SER A 369 -19.18 34.11 -129.26
C SER A 369 -20.07 33.22 -130.13
N LYS A 370 -21.15 32.67 -129.59
CA LYS A 370 -22.16 31.92 -130.36
C LYS A 370 -22.91 32.83 -131.33
N GLU A 371 -23.35 34.00 -130.87
CA GLU A 371 -23.98 35.02 -131.71
C GLU A 371 -23.06 35.45 -132.87
N ILE A 372 -21.77 35.72 -132.57
CA ILE A 372 -20.78 36.03 -133.61
C ILE A 372 -20.65 34.86 -134.58
N GLY A 373 -20.59 33.61 -134.09
CA GLY A 373 -20.52 32.42 -134.93
C GLY A 373 -21.71 32.31 -135.90
N ASP A 374 -22.92 32.64 -135.44
CA ASP A 374 -24.11 32.63 -136.28
C ASP A 374 -24.11 33.79 -137.31
N VAL A 375 -23.63 34.97 -136.94
CA VAL A 375 -23.40 36.08 -137.88
C VAL A 375 -22.38 35.68 -138.96
N VAL A 376 -21.26 35.05 -138.57
CA VAL A 376 -20.22 34.60 -139.49
C VAL A 376 -20.75 33.54 -140.47
N LYS A 377 -21.62 32.63 -140.03
CA LYS A 377 -22.32 31.68 -140.94
C LYS A 377 -23.16 32.41 -141.98
N VAL A 378 -23.91 33.44 -141.58
CA VAL A 378 -24.72 34.26 -142.50
C VAL A 378 -23.83 35.02 -143.48
N ILE A 379 -22.71 35.59 -143.03
CA ILE A 379 -21.76 36.27 -143.94
C ILE A 379 -21.16 35.27 -144.93
N THR A 380 -20.81 34.06 -144.47
CA THR A 380 -20.28 33.00 -145.33
C THR A 380 -21.30 32.60 -146.40
N SER A 381 -22.58 32.43 -146.04
CA SER A 381 -23.63 32.11 -147.02
C SER A 381 -23.89 33.25 -148.00
N ILE A 382 -23.80 34.52 -147.56
CA ILE A 382 -23.85 35.69 -148.44
C ILE A 382 -22.66 35.69 -149.39
N ALA A 383 -21.45 35.39 -148.91
CA ALA A 383 -20.24 35.33 -149.74
C ALA A 383 -20.33 34.21 -150.79
N GLU A 384 -20.82 33.02 -150.41
CA GLU A 384 -21.10 31.91 -151.34
C GLU A 384 -22.15 32.28 -152.38
N GLN A 385 -23.25 32.91 -151.96
CA GLN A 385 -24.31 33.39 -152.85
C GLN A 385 -23.79 34.49 -153.80
N THR A 386 -22.94 35.39 -153.30
CA THR A 386 -22.29 36.45 -154.09
C THR A 386 -21.33 35.85 -155.11
N ASN A 387 -20.55 34.84 -154.72
CA ASN A 387 -19.68 34.09 -155.63
C ASN A 387 -20.48 33.37 -156.74
N LEU A 388 -21.64 32.79 -156.42
CA LEU A 388 -22.55 32.19 -157.41
C LEU A 388 -23.17 33.23 -158.34
N LEU A 389 -23.61 34.38 -157.81
CA LEU A 389 -24.14 35.49 -158.61
C LEU A 389 -23.06 36.07 -159.55
N ALA A 390 -21.84 36.26 -159.03
CA ALA A 390 -20.69 36.73 -159.79
C ALA A 390 -20.27 35.72 -160.87
N LEU A 391 -20.33 34.42 -160.58
CA LEU A 391 -20.11 33.36 -161.58
C LEU A 391 -21.16 33.42 -162.69
N ASN A 392 -22.44 33.54 -162.35
CA ASN A 392 -23.53 33.68 -163.32
C ASN A 392 -23.35 34.95 -164.18
N ALA A 393 -22.97 36.07 -163.57
CA ALA A 393 -22.67 37.32 -164.27
C ALA A 393 -21.45 37.18 -165.20
N THR A 394 -20.41 36.46 -164.78
CA THR A 394 -19.22 36.15 -165.60
C THR A 394 -19.60 35.31 -166.82
N ILE A 395 -20.47 34.31 -166.65
CA ILE A 395 -20.99 33.46 -167.74
C ILE A 395 -21.78 34.31 -168.75
N GLU A 396 -22.70 35.15 -168.28
CA GLU A 396 -23.53 35.96 -169.18
C GLU A 396 -22.72 37.08 -169.87
N ALA A 397 -21.70 37.63 -169.19
CA ALA A 397 -20.74 38.56 -169.79
C ALA A 397 -19.89 37.89 -170.88
N ALA A 398 -19.49 36.63 -170.71
CA ALA A 398 -18.82 35.84 -171.75
C ALA A 398 -19.74 35.56 -172.94
N ARG A 399 -21.05 35.43 -172.70
CA ARG A 399 -22.10 35.21 -173.71
C ARG A 399 -22.37 36.44 -174.58
N ALA A 400 -22.16 37.64 -174.04
CA ALA A 400 -22.31 38.92 -174.74
C ALA A 400 -21.12 39.30 -175.65
N GLY A 401 -20.05 38.48 -175.72
CA GLY A 401 -18.90 38.69 -176.61
C GLY A 401 -18.10 39.97 -176.29
N GLU A 402 -17.62 40.69 -177.32
CA GLU A 402 -16.79 41.91 -177.14
C GLU A 402 -17.50 43.02 -176.35
N ALA A 403 -18.83 43.09 -176.37
CA ALA A 403 -19.61 44.08 -175.61
C ALA A 403 -19.64 43.82 -174.09
N GLY A 404 -19.34 42.58 -173.65
CA GLY A 404 -19.40 42.14 -172.25
C GLY A 404 -18.07 42.21 -171.49
N LYS A 405 -16.94 42.53 -172.14
CA LYS A 405 -15.59 42.50 -171.54
C LYS A 405 -15.46 43.31 -170.25
N GLY A 406 -16.01 44.53 -170.21
CA GLY A 406 -15.97 45.38 -169.01
C GLY A 406 -16.77 44.78 -167.84
N PHE A 407 -17.92 44.16 -168.13
CA PHE A 407 -18.74 43.44 -167.15
C PHE A 407 -18.06 42.16 -166.66
N ALA A 408 -17.36 41.43 -167.52
CA ALA A 408 -16.63 40.22 -167.16
C ALA A 408 -15.48 40.50 -166.17
N VAL A 409 -14.78 41.63 -166.32
CA VAL A 409 -13.72 42.04 -165.37
C VAL A 409 -14.31 42.34 -164.00
N VAL A 410 -15.39 43.13 -163.93
CA VAL A 410 -16.07 43.43 -162.66
C VAL A 410 -16.64 42.18 -162.01
N ALA A 411 -17.25 41.28 -162.80
CA ALA A 411 -17.79 40.02 -162.28
C ALA A 411 -16.70 39.09 -161.73
N ASN A 412 -15.53 39.02 -162.37
CA ASN A 412 -14.37 38.29 -161.83
C ASN A 412 -13.80 38.93 -160.56
N GLU A 413 -13.71 40.25 -160.49
CA GLU A 413 -13.25 40.96 -159.28
C GLU A 413 -14.20 40.70 -158.10
N VAL A 414 -15.53 40.77 -158.33
CA VAL A 414 -16.54 40.44 -157.31
C VAL A 414 -16.46 38.98 -156.90
N LYS A 415 -16.16 38.07 -157.84
CA LYS A 415 -15.97 36.65 -157.56
C LYS A 415 -14.75 36.40 -156.68
N GLU A 416 -13.61 37.02 -156.98
CA GLU A 416 -12.38 36.92 -156.17
C GLU A 416 -12.60 37.50 -154.77
N LEU A 417 -13.24 38.69 -154.68
CA LEU A 417 -13.57 39.31 -153.39
C LEU A 417 -14.53 38.45 -152.55
N ALA A 418 -15.50 37.79 -153.20
CA ALA A 418 -16.41 36.86 -152.52
C ALA A 418 -15.68 35.60 -152.00
N GLN A 419 -14.71 35.06 -152.76
CA GLN A 419 -13.87 33.95 -152.31
C GLN A 419 -12.95 34.34 -151.16
N GLU A 420 -12.34 35.53 -151.21
CA GLU A 420 -11.52 36.07 -150.12
C GLU A 420 -12.36 36.31 -148.86
N THR A 421 -13.58 36.82 -149.02
CA THR A 421 -14.54 36.98 -147.93
C THR A 421 -14.90 35.63 -147.30
N ALA A 422 -15.21 34.61 -148.11
CA ALA A 422 -15.53 33.27 -147.60
C ALA A 422 -14.36 32.63 -146.83
N LYS A 423 -13.12 32.82 -147.31
CA LYS A 423 -11.92 32.35 -146.62
C LYS A 423 -11.69 33.10 -145.30
N ALA A 424 -11.87 34.42 -145.29
CA ALA A 424 -11.75 35.23 -144.09
C ALA A 424 -12.82 34.87 -143.05
N THR A 425 -14.07 34.60 -143.46
CA THR A 425 -15.13 34.17 -142.56
C THR A 425 -14.89 32.76 -142.03
N GLU A 426 -14.33 31.84 -142.81
CA GLU A 426 -13.91 30.52 -142.34
C GLU A 426 -12.82 30.62 -141.26
N ASP A 427 -11.83 31.52 -141.45
CA ASP A 427 -10.81 31.81 -140.44
C ASP A 427 -11.41 32.40 -139.15
N ILE A 428 -12.35 33.33 -139.27
CA ILE A 428 -13.08 33.89 -138.12
C ILE A 428 -13.90 32.78 -137.43
N ALA A 429 -14.58 31.92 -138.19
CA ALA A 429 -15.37 30.80 -137.64
C ALA A 429 -14.49 29.86 -136.81
N ARG A 430 -13.29 29.50 -137.30
CA ARG A 430 -12.32 28.69 -136.54
C ARG A 430 -11.88 29.37 -135.24
N ARG A 431 -11.62 30.68 -135.27
CA ARG A 431 -11.25 31.45 -134.07
C ARG A 431 -12.40 31.53 -133.06
N VAL A 432 -13.62 31.76 -133.53
CA VAL A 432 -14.83 31.79 -132.69
C VAL A 432 -15.07 30.42 -132.05
N GLN A 433 -14.89 29.33 -132.80
CA GLN A 433 -15.01 27.98 -132.27
C GLN A 433 -13.94 27.67 -131.21
N ALA A 434 -12.71 28.15 -131.41
CA ALA A 434 -11.66 28.07 -130.39
C ALA A 434 -12.06 28.85 -129.12
N ILE A 435 -12.55 30.09 -129.26
CA ILE A 435 -13.04 30.89 -128.11
C ILE A 435 -14.18 30.18 -127.37
N GLN A 436 -15.12 29.55 -128.10
CA GLN A 436 -16.20 28.75 -127.48
C GLN A 436 -15.66 27.53 -126.73
N GLY A 437 -14.64 26.85 -127.27
CA GLY A 437 -13.96 25.75 -126.60
C GLY A 437 -13.25 26.20 -125.32
N ASP A 438 -12.48 27.29 -125.40
CA ASP A 438 -11.73 27.86 -124.28
C ASP A 438 -12.66 28.39 -123.19
N THR A 439 -13.77 29.04 -123.55
CA THR A 439 -14.79 29.50 -122.58
C THR A 439 -15.48 28.34 -121.88
N THR A 440 -15.81 27.25 -122.60
CA THR A 440 -16.35 26.03 -122.00
C THR A 440 -15.35 25.39 -121.03
N GLY A 441 -14.07 25.31 -121.44
CA GLY A 441 -12.99 24.83 -120.59
C GLY A 441 -12.78 25.69 -119.34
N ALA A 442 -12.88 27.01 -119.47
CA ALA A 442 -12.79 27.96 -118.37
C ALA A 442 -13.94 27.82 -117.38
N VAL A 443 -15.20 27.69 -117.83
CA VAL A 443 -16.35 27.43 -116.96
C VAL A 443 -16.16 26.13 -116.17
N ALA A 444 -15.72 25.06 -116.82
CA ALA A 444 -15.43 23.80 -116.14
C ALA A 444 -14.30 23.91 -115.11
N ALA A 445 -13.26 24.71 -115.39
CA ALA A 445 -12.18 24.99 -114.44
C ALA A 445 -12.66 25.80 -113.23
N ILE A 446 -13.48 26.84 -113.46
CA ILE A 446 -14.08 27.64 -112.38
C ILE A 446 -14.98 26.79 -111.51
N GLY A 447 -15.79 25.89 -112.09
CA GLY A 447 -16.62 24.96 -111.32
C GLY A 447 -15.82 24.06 -110.36
N ARG A 448 -14.65 23.55 -110.80
CA ARG A 448 -13.74 22.80 -109.91
C ARG A 448 -13.15 23.68 -108.82
N ILE A 449 -12.81 24.93 -109.12
CA ILE A 449 -12.32 25.90 -108.12
C ILE A 449 -13.40 26.14 -107.06
N SER A 450 -14.66 26.36 -107.46
CA SER A 450 -15.79 26.52 -106.53
C SER A 450 -15.99 25.30 -105.64
N GLU A 451 -15.86 24.08 -106.16
CA GLU A 451 -15.94 22.85 -105.35
C GLU A 451 -14.82 22.79 -104.29
N VAL A 452 -13.59 23.12 -104.68
CA VAL A 452 -12.45 23.17 -103.74
C VAL A 452 -12.67 24.22 -102.65
N ILE A 453 -13.15 25.41 -103.01
CA ILE A 453 -13.46 26.46 -102.03
C ILE A 453 -14.61 26.03 -101.11
N GLY A 454 -15.63 25.34 -101.63
CA GLY A 454 -16.69 24.75 -100.82
C GLY A 454 -16.16 23.79 -99.76
N LYS A 455 -15.25 22.87 -100.14
CA LYS A 455 -14.58 21.97 -99.19
C LYS A 455 -13.76 22.73 -98.15
N ILE A 456 -13.09 23.82 -98.53
CA ILE A 456 -12.37 24.69 -97.59
C ILE A 456 -13.35 25.24 -96.54
N ASN A 457 -14.51 25.75 -96.96
CA ASN A 457 -15.53 26.26 -96.04
C ASN A 457 -16.05 25.17 -95.08
N ASP A 458 -16.32 23.96 -95.58
CA ASP A 458 -16.75 22.82 -94.75
C ASP A 458 -15.69 22.43 -93.70
N TYR A 459 -14.41 22.44 -94.09
CA TYR A 459 -13.30 22.22 -93.15
C TYR A 459 -13.21 23.33 -92.10
N GLN A 460 -13.48 24.59 -92.45
CA GLN A 460 -13.50 25.67 -91.45
C GLN A 460 -14.64 25.51 -90.44
N THR A 461 -15.82 25.04 -90.87
CA THR A 461 -16.91 24.72 -89.92
C THR A 461 -16.50 23.59 -88.98
N THR A 462 -15.81 22.57 -89.48
CA THR A 462 -15.29 21.46 -88.65
C THR A 462 -14.24 21.95 -87.65
N ILE A 463 -13.32 22.82 -88.09
CA ILE A 463 -12.31 23.44 -87.21
C ILE A 463 -13.01 24.29 -86.13
N ALA A 464 -14.04 25.05 -86.47
CA ALA A 464 -14.78 25.85 -85.50
C ALA A 464 -15.42 24.99 -84.39
N SER A 465 -16.06 23.87 -84.74
CA SER A 465 -16.60 22.94 -83.75
C SER A 465 -15.50 22.32 -82.88
N ALA A 466 -14.36 21.94 -83.46
CA ALA A 466 -13.22 21.41 -82.70
C ALA A 466 -12.63 22.46 -81.75
N VAL A 467 -12.61 23.72 -82.15
CA VAL A 467 -12.16 24.86 -81.32
C VAL A 467 -13.11 25.10 -80.14
N GLU A 468 -14.42 24.98 -80.32
CA GLU A 468 -15.39 25.06 -79.22
C GLU A 468 -15.16 23.95 -78.19
N GLU A 469 -14.96 22.71 -78.65
CA GLU A 469 -14.65 21.57 -77.78
C GLU A 469 -13.32 21.77 -77.03
N GLN A 470 -12.25 22.18 -77.72
CA GLN A 470 -10.96 22.49 -77.11
C GLN A 470 -11.06 23.62 -76.07
N THR A 471 -11.91 24.62 -76.30
CA THR A 471 -12.14 25.72 -75.35
C THR A 471 -12.79 25.19 -74.06
N ALA A 472 -13.78 24.31 -74.18
CA ALA A 472 -14.43 23.66 -73.04
C ALA A 472 -13.43 22.82 -72.25
N THR A 473 -12.66 21.96 -72.92
CA THR A 473 -11.63 21.12 -72.26
C THR A 473 -10.56 21.96 -71.58
N THR A 474 -10.11 23.05 -72.20
CA THR A 474 -9.10 23.95 -71.60
C THR A 474 -9.64 24.67 -70.37
N SER A 475 -10.91 25.10 -70.38
CA SER A 475 -11.55 25.70 -69.20
C SER A 475 -11.68 24.70 -68.05
N GLU A 476 -12.04 23.46 -68.35
CA GLU A 476 -12.16 22.39 -67.35
C GLU A 476 -10.79 21.98 -66.78
N MET A 477 -9.73 21.97 -67.60
CA MET A 477 -8.35 21.84 -67.14
C MET A 477 -7.97 22.96 -66.17
N SER A 478 -8.20 24.23 -66.54
CA SER A 478 -7.89 25.38 -65.66
C SER A 478 -8.62 25.29 -64.32
N ARG A 479 -9.89 24.86 -64.32
CA ARG A 479 -10.63 24.62 -63.08
C ARG A 479 -10.00 23.50 -62.25
N SER A 480 -9.71 22.35 -62.86
CA SER A 480 -9.10 21.18 -62.19
C SER A 480 -7.73 21.51 -61.59
N VAL A 481 -6.94 22.31 -62.30
CA VAL A 481 -5.63 22.84 -61.86
C VAL A 481 -5.81 23.73 -60.62
N SER A 482 -6.79 24.63 -60.61
CA SER A 482 -7.08 25.48 -59.45
C SER A 482 -7.52 24.65 -58.23
N GLU A 483 -8.35 23.62 -58.41
CA GLU A 483 -8.76 22.70 -57.34
C GLU A 483 -7.55 21.89 -56.81
N ALA A 484 -6.68 21.40 -57.69
CA ALA A 484 -5.46 20.69 -57.31
C ALA A 484 -4.45 21.58 -56.55
N ALA A 485 -4.32 22.86 -56.93
CA ALA A 485 -3.48 23.82 -56.21
C ALA A 485 -3.99 24.03 -54.78
N ALA A 486 -5.30 24.26 -54.63
CA ALA A 486 -5.92 24.43 -53.32
C ALA A 486 -5.76 23.16 -52.46
N GLY A 487 -5.99 21.98 -53.03
CA GLY A 487 -5.79 20.71 -52.34
C GLY A 487 -4.34 20.50 -51.89
N SER A 488 -3.36 20.85 -52.73
CA SER A 488 -1.93 20.77 -52.38
C SER A 488 -1.56 21.72 -51.24
N GLY A 489 -2.10 22.94 -51.25
CA GLY A 489 -1.93 23.90 -50.15
C GLY A 489 -2.52 23.39 -48.83
N GLN A 490 -3.70 22.80 -48.86
CA GLN A 490 -4.35 22.23 -47.68
C GLN A 490 -3.58 21.01 -47.14
N ILE A 491 -2.98 20.19 -48.00
CA ILE A 491 -2.09 19.09 -47.59
C ILE A 491 -0.85 19.66 -46.86
N ALA A 492 -0.23 20.70 -47.39
CA ALA A 492 0.93 21.35 -46.78
C ALA A 492 0.60 21.97 -45.41
N GLU A 493 -0.58 22.57 -45.24
CA GLU A 493 -1.04 23.10 -43.96
C GLU A 493 -1.30 21.98 -42.94
N ASN A 494 -2.08 20.97 -43.34
CA ASN A 494 -2.41 19.84 -42.47
C ASN A 494 -1.17 19.10 -41.98
N ILE A 495 -0.19 18.88 -42.87
CA ILE A 495 1.03 18.18 -42.52
C ILE A 495 1.95 19.01 -41.60
N GLY A 496 1.90 20.35 -41.70
CA GLY A 496 2.52 21.24 -40.72
C GLY A 496 1.92 21.07 -39.32
N GLY A 497 0.59 20.91 -39.23
CA GLY A 497 -0.10 20.56 -37.99
C GLY A 497 0.34 19.20 -37.43
N VAL A 498 0.46 18.17 -38.27
CA VAL A 498 0.95 16.84 -37.87
C VAL A 498 2.39 16.90 -37.34
N SER A 499 3.28 17.63 -38.00
CA SER A 499 4.67 17.82 -37.54
C SER A 499 4.71 18.49 -36.16
N THR A 500 3.91 19.53 -35.96
CA THR A 500 3.82 20.25 -34.67
C THR A 500 3.29 19.33 -33.55
N ALA A 501 2.33 18.46 -33.85
CA ALA A 501 1.80 17.49 -32.89
C ALA A 501 2.85 16.41 -32.53
N ALA A 502 3.66 15.98 -33.50
CA ALA A 502 4.76 15.06 -33.27
C ALA A 502 5.87 15.68 -32.39
N GLU A 503 6.22 16.95 -32.62
CA GLU A 503 7.15 17.71 -31.76
C GLU A 503 6.61 17.83 -30.32
N SER A 504 5.34 18.18 -30.17
CA SER A 504 4.68 18.28 -28.86
C SER A 504 4.67 16.93 -28.12
N THR A 505 4.48 15.82 -28.86
CA THR A 505 4.57 14.46 -28.31
C THR A 505 5.98 14.16 -27.80
N THR A 506 7.00 14.54 -28.57
CA THR A 506 8.42 14.37 -28.18
C THR A 506 8.75 15.16 -26.90
N GLN A 507 8.23 16.39 -26.78
CA GLN A 507 8.39 17.20 -25.57
C GLN A 507 7.69 16.57 -24.36
N ALA A 508 6.45 16.08 -24.53
CA ALA A 508 5.70 15.41 -23.47
C ALA A 508 6.42 14.15 -22.98
N LEU A 509 6.97 13.35 -23.91
CA LEU A 509 7.74 12.14 -23.57
C LEU A 509 9.03 12.45 -22.81
N THR A 510 9.64 13.62 -23.04
CA THR A 510 10.78 14.07 -22.23
C THR A 510 10.37 14.29 -20.78
N GLN A 511 9.19 14.89 -20.53
CA GLN A 511 8.65 15.04 -19.18
C GLN A 511 8.26 13.69 -18.57
N THR A 512 7.67 12.79 -19.36
CA THR A 512 7.34 11.42 -18.92
C THR A 512 8.58 10.65 -18.50
N ARG A 513 9.69 10.72 -19.27
CA ARG A 513 10.96 10.10 -18.89
C ARG A 513 11.47 10.59 -17.54
N THR A 514 11.46 11.90 -17.30
CA THR A 514 11.84 12.46 -16.00
C THR A 514 10.98 11.93 -14.86
N ALA A 515 9.65 11.83 -15.06
CA ALA A 515 8.75 11.30 -14.04
C ALA A 515 8.98 9.80 -13.78
N VAL A 516 9.29 9.03 -14.83
CA VAL A 516 9.63 7.60 -14.75
C VAL A 516 10.94 7.39 -13.98
N ASP A 517 11.97 8.19 -14.26
CA ASP A 517 13.24 8.14 -13.53
C ASP A 517 13.05 8.43 -12.03
N GLU A 518 12.21 9.42 -11.71
CA GLU A 518 11.84 9.73 -10.32
C GLU A 518 11.06 8.59 -9.64
N LEU A 519 10.12 7.94 -10.35
CA LEU A 519 9.40 6.77 -9.83
C LEU A 519 10.35 5.61 -9.53
N SER A 520 11.28 5.32 -10.45
CA SER A 520 12.30 4.29 -10.27
C SER A 520 13.20 4.59 -9.07
N ARG A 521 13.62 5.85 -8.91
CA ARG A 521 14.38 6.32 -7.75
C ARG A 521 13.59 6.14 -6.44
N MET A 522 12.33 6.56 -6.40
CA MET A 522 11.47 6.42 -5.21
C MET A 522 11.26 4.94 -4.84
N ALA A 523 11.07 4.06 -5.82
CA ALA A 523 10.96 2.62 -5.57
C ALA A 523 12.26 2.05 -4.96
N ALA A 524 13.43 2.44 -5.48
CA ALA A 524 14.71 2.04 -4.93
C ALA A 524 14.96 2.59 -3.51
N GLU A 525 14.57 3.83 -3.24
CA GLU A 525 14.63 4.46 -1.91
C GLU A 525 13.69 3.76 -0.91
N LEU A 526 12.47 3.40 -1.32
CA LEU A 526 11.54 2.60 -0.51
C LEU A 526 12.13 1.23 -0.18
N ARG A 527 12.68 0.53 -1.18
CA ARG A 527 13.35 -0.77 -0.98
C ARG A 527 14.50 -0.66 0.01
N THR A 528 15.33 0.37 -0.13
CA THR A 528 16.45 0.64 0.77
C THR A 528 15.96 0.94 2.19
N SER A 529 14.89 1.72 2.34
CA SER A 529 14.31 2.06 3.64
C SER A 529 13.76 0.84 4.35
N VAL A 530 13.04 -0.04 3.63
CA VAL A 530 12.50 -1.27 4.18
C VAL A 530 13.60 -2.31 4.46
N SER A 531 14.68 -2.34 3.67
CA SER A 531 15.81 -3.26 3.89
C SER A 531 16.56 -3.05 5.22
N ARG A 532 16.33 -1.92 5.89
CA ARG A 532 16.83 -1.69 7.26
C ARG A 532 16.14 -2.58 8.29
N PHE A 533 14.95 -3.08 7.97
CA PHE A 533 14.20 -3.99 8.81
C PHE A 533 14.51 -5.44 8.42
N SER A 534 14.73 -6.30 9.42
CA SER A 534 14.82 -7.74 9.24
C SER A 534 13.44 -8.34 9.52
N TYR A 535 12.81 -8.96 8.52
CA TYR A 535 11.42 -9.43 8.61
C TYR A 535 11.19 -10.74 7.86
#